data_AF-A0A3B8QCZ8-F1
#
_entry.id   AF-A0A3B8QCZ8-F1
#
_cell.length_a   1.000
_cell.length_b   1.000
_cell.length_c   1.000
_cell.angle_alpha   90.00
_cell.angle_beta   90.00
_cell.angle_gamma   90.00
#
_symmetry.space_group_name_H-M   'P 1'
#
loop_
_entity.id
_entity.type
_entity.pdbx_description
1 polymer ?
#
loop_
_entity_poly.entity_id
_entity_poly.type
_entity_poly.pdbx_seq_one_letter_code
_entity_poly.pdbx_strand_id
1 'polypeptide(L)'
;ALLTPEQQTAYAELQREERSNSARLMANSELLQMQSALGLSQEQQDQAFRALYAESERQFGNDPSDGFGQAPNFREMTERKLKALKGVLTPEQYERYRSMQEQQLKMVETLMPKGGKPGDVAIPQINILPVTPP
;
A
#
# COMPACT_ATOMS: atom_id res chain seq x y z
N ALA A 1 6.75 20.46 -27.52
CA ALA A 1 6.97 19.33 -28.44
C ALA A 1 5.90 18.27 -28.17
N LEU A 2 5.17 17.84 -29.19
CA LEU A 2 4.23 16.71 -29.10
C LEU A 2 4.98 15.48 -29.62
N LEU A 3 4.94 14.39 -28.87
CA LEU A 3 5.59 13.11 -29.21
C LEU A 3 5.15 12.64 -30.61
N THR A 4 6.06 12.07 -31.41
CA THR A 4 5.69 11.40 -32.67
C THR A 4 4.78 10.19 -32.37
N PRO A 5 4.00 9.68 -33.33
CA PRO A 5 3.13 8.52 -33.10
C PRO A 5 3.88 7.30 -32.53
N GLU A 6 5.09 7.03 -33.01
CA GLU A 6 5.94 5.94 -32.51
C GLU A 6 6.39 6.20 -31.06
N GLN A 7 6.70 7.46 -30.73
CA GLN A 7 7.02 7.86 -29.37
C GLN A 7 5.81 7.78 -28.43
N GLN A 8 4.59 8.03 -28.91
CA GLN A 8 3.37 7.86 -28.13
C GLN A 8 3.12 6.39 -27.80
N THR A 9 3.31 5.48 -28.76
CA THR A 9 3.21 4.03 -28.52
C THR A 9 4.25 3.56 -27.51
N ALA A 10 5.52 3.89 -27.71
CA ALA A 10 6.60 3.51 -26.80
C ALA A 10 6.38 4.07 -25.38
N TYR A 11 5.85 5.29 -25.27
CA TYR A 11 5.52 5.89 -23.98
C TYR A 11 4.37 5.16 -23.28
N ALA A 12 3.32 4.78 -24.02
CA ALA A 12 2.21 4.00 -23.46
C ALA A 12 2.64 2.60 -22.99
N GLU A 13 3.57 1.97 -23.70
CA GLU A 13 4.19 0.70 -23.29
C GLU A 13 5.01 0.86 -22.01
N LEU A 14 5.89 1.87 -21.96
CA LEU A 14 6.66 2.19 -20.76
C LEU A 14 5.77 2.42 -19.53
N GLN A 15 4.69 3.19 -19.68
CA GLN A 15 3.72 3.40 -18.59
C GLN A 15 3.02 2.12 -18.13
N ARG A 16 2.80 1.14 -19.02
CA ARG A 16 2.24 -0.16 -18.62
C ARG A 16 3.27 -0.98 -17.83
N GLU A 17 4.51 -0.99 -18.29
CA GLU A 17 5.60 -1.69 -17.60
C GLU A 17 5.86 -1.10 -16.21
N GLU A 18 5.94 0.22 -16.08
CA GLU A 18 6.13 0.92 -14.80
C GLU A 18 5.01 0.60 -13.81
N ARG A 19 3.75 0.55 -14.27
CA ARG A 19 2.61 0.16 -13.43
C ARG A 19 2.71 -1.28 -12.95
N SER A 20 3.03 -2.22 -13.84
CA SER A 20 3.21 -3.63 -13.46
C SER A 20 4.37 -3.82 -12.49
N ASN A 21 5.50 -3.13 -12.72
CA ASN A 21 6.66 -3.16 -11.83
C ASN A 21 6.30 -2.60 -10.45
N SER A 22 5.60 -1.47 -10.39
CA SER A 22 5.13 -0.86 -9.14
C SER A 22 4.17 -1.78 -8.38
N ALA A 23 3.22 -2.40 -9.09
CA ALA A 23 2.28 -3.36 -8.50
C ALA A 23 3.02 -4.59 -7.93
N ARG A 24 4.02 -5.10 -8.65
CA ARG A 24 4.85 -6.22 -8.19
C ARG A 24 5.65 -5.87 -6.95
N LEU A 25 6.26 -4.69 -6.92
CA LEU A 25 7.03 -4.23 -5.75
C LEU A 25 6.13 -4.09 -4.52
N MET A 26 4.95 -3.50 -4.68
CA MET A 26 3.99 -3.35 -3.58
C MET A 26 3.50 -4.70 -3.05
N ALA A 27 3.11 -5.61 -3.94
CA ALA A 27 2.67 -6.94 -3.57
C ALA A 27 3.76 -7.74 -2.85
N ASN A 28 5.01 -7.67 -3.30
CA ASN A 28 6.14 -8.33 -2.64
C ASN A 28 6.43 -7.74 -1.26
N SER A 29 6.38 -6.42 -1.11
CA SER A 29 6.61 -5.76 0.18
C SER A 29 5.58 -6.20 1.21
N GLU A 30 4.30 -6.26 0.83
CA GLU A 30 3.23 -6.67 1.72
C GLU A 30 3.28 -8.18 2.01
N LEU A 31 3.60 -9.01 1.01
CA LEU A 31 3.81 -10.43 1.21
C LEU A 31 4.93 -10.71 2.21
N LEU A 32 6.05 -9.98 2.14
CA LEU A 32 7.16 -10.12 3.08
C LEU A 32 6.72 -9.81 4.52
N GLN A 33 5.92 -8.77 4.71
CA GLN A 33 5.34 -8.44 6.01
C GLN A 33 4.44 -9.57 6.51
N MET A 34 3.55 -10.09 5.66
CA MET A 34 2.65 -11.20 6.00
C MET A 34 3.41 -12.48 6.33
N GLN A 35 4.44 -12.84 5.57
CA GLN A 35 5.27 -14.02 5.84
C GLN A 35 5.88 -13.96 7.24
N SER A 36 6.45 -12.81 7.60
CA SER A 36 7.09 -12.61 8.91
C SER A 36 6.11 -12.68 10.09
N ALA A 37 4.85 -12.28 9.88
CA ALA A 37 3.85 -12.16 10.94
C ALA A 37 2.91 -13.37 11.05
N LEU A 38 2.63 -14.06 9.94
CA LEU A 38 1.54 -15.04 9.83
C LEU A 38 2.03 -16.48 9.61
N GLY A 39 3.32 -16.68 9.32
CA GLY A 39 3.88 -18.01 9.07
C GLY A 39 3.19 -18.71 7.89
N LEU A 40 3.08 -18.02 6.75
CA LEU A 40 2.39 -18.52 5.56
C LEU A 40 3.10 -19.74 4.96
N SER A 41 2.34 -20.76 4.56
CA SER A 41 2.86 -21.84 3.72
C SER A 41 3.23 -21.34 2.32
N GLN A 42 4.03 -22.09 1.55
CA GLN A 42 4.40 -21.70 0.18
C GLN A 42 3.18 -21.48 -0.71
N GLU A 43 2.19 -22.37 -0.62
CA GLU A 43 0.95 -22.24 -1.39
C GLU A 43 0.17 -20.97 -1.02
N GLN A 44 0.10 -20.66 0.28
CA GLN A 44 -0.53 -19.42 0.75
C GLN A 44 0.24 -18.18 0.30
N GLN A 45 1.58 -18.24 0.24
CA GLN A 45 2.39 -17.13 -0.24
C GLN A 45 2.12 -16.85 -1.72
N ASP A 46 2.07 -17.88 -2.55
CA ASP A 46 1.79 -17.75 -3.99
C ASP A 46 0.38 -17.19 -4.25
N GLN A 47 -0.61 -17.69 -3.51
CA GLN A 47 -1.99 -17.21 -3.61
C GLN A 47 -2.13 -15.77 -3.08
N ALA A 48 -1.47 -15.44 -1.96
CA ALA A 48 -1.47 -14.10 -1.39
C ALA A 48 -0.79 -13.11 -2.34
N PHE A 49 0.34 -13.48 -2.95
CA PHE A 49 1.00 -12.66 -3.95
C PHE A 49 0.05 -12.32 -5.10
N ARG A 50 -0.63 -13.31 -5.67
CA ARG A 50 -1.58 -13.09 -6.78
C ARG A 50 -2.72 -12.14 -6.38
N ALA A 51 -3.28 -12.32 -5.19
CA ALA A 51 -4.34 -11.46 -4.66
C ALA A 51 -3.86 -10.01 -4.46
N LEU A 52 -2.69 -9.83 -3.84
CA LEU A 52 -2.10 -8.52 -3.57
C LEU A 52 -1.65 -7.81 -4.85
N TYR A 53 -1.09 -8.55 -5.81
CA TYR A 53 -0.68 -8.02 -7.10
C TYR A 53 -1.90 -7.49 -7.88
N ALA A 54 -3.00 -8.25 -7.93
CA ALA A 54 -4.22 -7.82 -8.60
C ALA A 54 -4.82 -6.53 -7.98
N GLU A 55 -4.82 -6.41 -6.65
CA GLU A 55 -5.26 -5.17 -5.99
C GLU A 55 -4.30 -4.01 -6.20
N SER A 56 -2.99 -4.27 -6.27
CA SER A 56 -1.98 -3.25 -6.57
C SER A 56 -2.09 -2.76 -8.02
N GLU A 57 -2.33 -3.65 -8.98
CA GLU A 57 -2.59 -3.26 -10.37
C GLU A 57 -3.83 -2.38 -10.51
N ARG A 58 -4.89 -2.65 -9.74
CA ARG A 58 -6.08 -1.78 -9.72
C ARG A 58 -5.76 -0.40 -9.15
N GLN A 59 -4.94 -0.34 -8.10
CA GLN A 59 -4.52 0.92 -7.51
C GLN A 59 -3.72 1.80 -8.48
N PHE A 60 -2.79 1.20 -9.22
CA PHE A 60 -1.98 1.92 -10.22
C PHE A 60 -2.66 2.04 -11.59
N GLY A 61 -3.74 1.28 -11.82
CA GLY A 61 -4.50 1.26 -13.07
C GLY A 61 -5.57 2.34 -13.16
N ASN A 62 -5.99 2.91 -12.03
CA ASN A 62 -6.89 4.06 -12.00
C ASN A 62 -6.22 5.30 -12.62
N ASP A 63 -6.98 6.05 -13.40
CA ASP A 63 -6.48 7.19 -14.15
C ASP A 63 -6.00 8.29 -13.17
N PRO A 64 -4.79 8.86 -13.32
CA PRO A 64 -4.37 9.99 -12.50
C PRO A 64 -5.31 11.21 -12.61
N SER A 65 -6.15 11.28 -13.65
CA SER A 65 -7.22 12.28 -13.78
C SER A 65 -8.42 12.06 -12.85
N ASP A 66 -8.66 10.84 -12.34
CA ASP A 66 -9.65 10.57 -11.29
C ASP A 66 -9.17 11.04 -9.88
N GLY A 67 -7.89 11.40 -9.77
CA GLY A 67 -7.19 11.60 -8.49
C GLY A 67 -6.66 13.01 -8.23
N PHE A 68 -6.93 14.02 -9.07
CA PHE A 68 -6.62 15.42 -8.74
C PHE A 68 -7.59 15.98 -7.70
N GLY A 69 -7.57 15.43 -6.48
CA GLY A 69 -8.29 16.00 -5.33
C GLY A 69 -8.78 15.00 -4.28
N GLN A 70 -8.80 13.70 -4.56
CA GLN A 70 -9.20 12.70 -3.56
C GLN A 70 -7.96 12.06 -2.94
N ALA A 71 -7.80 12.27 -1.62
CA ALA A 71 -6.85 11.51 -0.84
C ALA A 71 -7.14 10.00 -1.02
N PRO A 72 -6.12 9.15 -1.17
CA PRO A 72 -6.33 7.71 -1.28
C PRO A 72 -7.22 7.22 -0.13
N ASN A 73 -8.32 6.54 -0.48
CA ASN A 73 -9.22 5.95 0.51
C ASN A 73 -8.58 4.68 1.09
N PHE A 74 -7.66 4.88 2.05
CA PHE A 74 -6.90 3.81 2.68
C PHE A 74 -7.81 2.72 3.28
N ARG A 75 -8.96 3.11 3.83
CA ARG A 75 -9.92 2.17 4.41
C ARG A 75 -10.48 1.23 3.35
N GLU A 76 -10.97 1.77 2.24
CA GLU A 76 -11.51 0.95 1.15
C GLU A 76 -10.44 0.04 0.53
N MET A 77 -9.21 0.55 0.37
CA MET A 77 -8.08 -0.26 -0.09
C MET A 77 -7.80 -1.44 0.83
N THR A 78 -7.75 -1.20 2.15
CA THR A 78 -7.58 -2.24 3.16
C THR A 78 -8.71 -3.27 3.10
N GLU A 79 -9.97 -2.84 2.99
CA GLU A 79 -11.13 -3.74 2.91
C GLU A 79 -11.08 -4.64 1.67
N ARG A 80 -10.69 -4.11 0.50
CA ARG A 80 -10.54 -4.92 -0.71
C ARG A 80 -9.44 -5.97 -0.56
N LYS A 81 -8.29 -5.61 0.02
CA LYS A 81 -7.20 -6.56 0.31
C LYS A 81 -7.65 -7.66 1.28
N LEU A 82 -8.34 -7.29 2.36
CA LEU A 82 -8.90 -8.27 3.30
C LEU A 82 -9.84 -9.23 2.59
N LYS A 83 -10.77 -8.72 1.79
CA LYS A 83 -11.69 -9.55 1.01
C LYS A 83 -10.96 -10.52 0.08
N ALA A 84 -9.91 -10.07 -0.59
CA ALA A 84 -9.11 -10.90 -1.51
C ALA A 84 -8.34 -12.02 -0.79
N LEU A 85 -7.94 -11.81 0.47
CA LEU A 85 -7.14 -12.75 1.25
C LEU A 85 -7.97 -13.71 2.11
N LYS A 86 -9.28 -13.48 2.28
CA LYS A 86 -10.16 -14.27 3.15
C LYS A 86 -10.19 -15.78 2.80
N GLY A 87 -10.02 -16.14 1.53
CA GLY A 87 -9.97 -17.54 1.08
C GLY A 87 -8.56 -18.14 1.02
N VAL A 88 -7.53 -17.32 1.22
CA VAL A 88 -6.10 -17.72 1.17
C VAL A 88 -5.56 -17.98 2.57
N LEU A 89 -5.97 -17.15 3.52
CA LEU A 89 -5.54 -17.24 4.90
C LEU A 89 -6.45 -18.18 5.70
N THR A 90 -5.87 -18.86 6.69
CA THR A 90 -6.67 -19.50 7.74
C THR A 90 -7.41 -18.43 8.55
N PRO A 91 -8.50 -18.79 9.26
CA PRO A 91 -9.23 -17.82 10.10
C PRO A 91 -8.33 -17.09 11.09
N GLU A 92 -7.38 -17.79 11.72
CA GLU A 92 -6.46 -17.22 12.70
C GLU A 92 -5.46 -16.25 12.05
N GLN A 93 -4.92 -16.60 10.87
CA GLN A 93 -4.03 -15.72 10.10
C GLN A 93 -4.77 -14.49 9.58
N TYR A 94 -6.03 -14.67 9.16
CA TYR A 94 -6.87 -13.60 8.67
C TYR A 94 -7.16 -12.56 9.75
N GLU A 95 -7.55 -12.99 10.95
CA GLU A 95 -7.83 -12.06 12.05
C GLU A 95 -6.57 -11.32 12.53
N ARG A 96 -5.41 -12.00 12.56
CA ARG A 96 -4.12 -11.34 12.84
C ARG A 96 -3.81 -10.28 11.79
N TYR A 97 -3.93 -10.63 10.52
CA TYR A 97 -3.68 -9.71 9.41
C TYR A 97 -4.63 -8.51 9.44
N ARG A 98 -5.93 -8.75 9.68
CA ARG A 98 -6.93 -7.71 9.84
C ARG A 98 -6.58 -6.75 10.96
N SER A 99 -6.20 -7.26 12.13
CA SER A 99 -5.81 -6.42 13.27
C SER A 99 -4.60 -5.54 12.93
N MET A 100 -3.59 -6.09 12.25
CA MET A 100 -2.43 -5.30 11.78
C MET A 100 -2.84 -4.18 10.83
N GLN A 101 -3.73 -4.47 9.88
CA GLN A 101 -4.24 -3.48 8.93
C GLN A 101 -5.07 -2.37 9.62
N GLU A 102 -5.89 -2.73 10.60
CA GLU A 102 -6.65 -1.75 11.40
C GLU A 102 -5.73 -0.83 12.21
N GLN A 103 -4.64 -1.38 12.77
CA GLN A 103 -3.63 -0.58 13.47
C GLN A 103 -2.91 0.41 12.54
N GLN A 104 -2.53 -0.05 11.34
CA GLN A 104 -1.94 0.83 10.32
C GLN A 104 -2.91 1.93 9.89
N LEU A 105 -4.18 1.57 9.63
CA LEU A 105 -5.20 2.54 9.26
C LEU A 105 -5.40 3.60 10.36
N LYS A 106 -5.48 3.18 11.63
CA LYS A 106 -5.58 4.10 12.77
C LYS A 106 -4.38 5.05 12.85
N MET A 107 -3.18 4.55 12.59
CA MET A 107 -1.97 5.38 12.57
C MET A 107 -2.04 6.42 11.44
N VAL A 108 -2.42 6.00 10.23
CA VAL A 108 -2.58 6.90 9.08
C VAL A 108 -3.68 7.94 9.34
N GLU A 109 -4.83 7.54 9.88
CA GLU A 109 -5.92 8.45 10.25
C GLU A 109 -5.53 9.47 11.33
N THR A 110 -4.63 9.09 12.24
CA THR A 110 -4.12 9.98 13.30
C THR A 110 -3.08 10.97 12.77
N LEU A 111 -2.25 10.53 11.82
CA LEU A 111 -1.18 11.35 11.23
C LEU A 111 -1.67 12.24 10.07
N MET A 112 -2.80 11.91 9.45
CA MET A 112 -3.42 12.76 8.44
C MET A 112 -4.19 13.92 9.11
N PRO A 113 -3.79 15.19 8.89
CA PRO A 113 -4.55 16.32 9.42
C PRO A 113 -5.92 16.36 8.73
N LYS A 114 -6.99 16.48 9.53
CA LYS A 114 -8.40 16.53 9.05
C LYS A 114 -8.75 17.77 8.21
N GLY A 115 -7.77 18.47 7.65
CA GLY A 115 -7.97 19.75 6.95
C GLY A 115 -6.86 20.20 5.99
N GLY A 116 -5.95 19.32 5.57
CA GLY A 116 -5.07 19.57 4.41
C GLY A 116 -4.23 20.86 4.44
N LYS A 117 -3.86 21.38 5.62
CA LYS A 117 -2.92 22.50 5.73
C LYS A 117 -1.49 21.96 5.75
N PRO A 118 -0.60 22.41 4.85
CA PRO A 118 0.83 22.11 4.95
C PRO A 118 1.38 22.76 6.22
N GLY A 119 1.77 21.95 7.22
CA GLY A 119 2.36 22.42 8.47
C GLY A 119 1.92 21.69 9.74
N ASP A 120 0.78 20.99 9.72
CA ASP A 120 0.22 20.31 10.90
C ASP A 120 0.71 18.86 11.03
N VAL A 121 2.03 18.63 10.93
CA VAL A 121 2.60 17.37 11.44
C VAL A 121 2.59 17.43 12.95
N ALA A 122 1.87 16.51 13.59
CA ALA A 122 2.03 16.24 15.02
C ALA A 122 3.50 15.88 15.27
N ILE A 123 4.27 16.84 15.79
CA ILE A 123 5.66 16.61 16.18
C ILE A 123 5.63 15.55 17.29
N PRO A 124 6.20 14.35 17.08
CA PRO A 124 6.37 13.44 18.19
C PRO A 124 7.28 14.12 19.20
N GLN A 125 6.78 14.30 20.43
CA GLN A 125 7.58 14.78 21.56
C GLN A 125 8.65 13.73 21.88
N ILE A 126 9.79 13.78 21.19
CA ILE A 126 10.96 12.98 21.52
C ILE A 126 11.53 13.60 22.80
N ASN A 127 11.27 12.96 23.92
CA ASN A 127 11.89 13.30 25.19
C ASN A 127 13.37 12.87 25.14
N ILE A 128 14.21 13.74 24.60
CA ILE A 128 15.67 13.57 24.62
C ILE A 128 16.13 13.69 26.08
N LEU A 129 16.57 12.56 26.63
CA LEU A 129 17.28 12.52 27.92
C LEU A 129 18.51 13.45 27.84
N PRO A 130 18.79 14.25 28.89
CA PRO A 130 19.95 15.13 28.88
C PRO A 130 21.24 14.29 28.90
N VAL A 131 22.05 14.43 27.86
CA VAL A 131 23.43 13.94 27.85
C VAL A 131 24.28 14.90 28.69
N THR A 132 24.78 14.45 29.83
CA THR A 132 25.78 15.17 30.61
C THR A 132 27.13 15.11 29.89
N PRO A 133 27.79 16.24 29.62
CA PRO A 133 29.14 16.24 29.07
C PRO A 133 30.18 15.83 30.13
N PRO A 134 31.33 15.26 29.70
CA PRO A 134 32.43 14.85 30.58
C PRO A 134 33.18 16.03 31.21
#